data_AF-A0AAV4DAY9-F1
#
_entry.id   AF-A0AAV4DAY9-F1
#
_cell.length_a   1.000
_cell.length_b   1.000
_cell.length_c   1.000
_cell.angle_alpha   90.00
_cell.angle_beta   90.00
_cell.angle_gamma   90.00
#
_symmetry.space_group_name_H-M   'P 1'
#
loop_
_entity.id
_entity.type
_entity.pdbx_description
1 polymer ?
#
loop_
_entity_poly.entity_id
_entity_poly.type
_entity_poly.pdbx_seq_one_letter_code
_entity_poly.pdbx_strand_id
1 'polypeptide(L)'
;MSCHPLLLQVDKKEREFISSLLDGPDSFSNVDGIEFYKVPFTEALDLVRSRKVVVHKGFTYVPQDDLVSILLSVFRTQLSHALTVTSRALPSMEEDGRLLPMLSGLSKRYLGQDYSVKKTNVGAITADMIDTLSKKSFPLCMQNIHLSLKQNHHLRHGSRLQYGLFLKGIGLPLEEALKLFRMEFTKGMDVDTFDKKYSYGIRYNYGKEGKKTDYTPFGCMKIIMNNPPAVGDAHGCPFRHFDTEFLKQRISSNKIPKEGVETIMKYTKGGHCQVACAKYFELTHGISDSSSEVEMFIQHPNQYFEQSQKLLNGPGKTPTSPRGVKILSASQTVASAATEVKQEPMEEDLDADMGLTQEELESLDEIVS
;
A
#
# COMPACT_ATOMS: atom_id res chain seq x y z
N MET A 1 -21.98 6.34 26.36
CA MET A 1 -21.19 7.56 26.07
C MET A 1 -21.47 8.57 27.16
N SER A 2 -20.67 8.54 28.23
CA SER A 2 -20.77 9.55 29.30
C SER A 2 -20.22 10.87 28.76
N CYS A 3 -21.03 11.93 28.75
CA CYS A 3 -20.54 13.28 28.51
C CYS A 3 -19.34 13.55 29.42
N HIS A 4 -18.28 14.15 28.87
CA HIS A 4 -17.15 14.63 29.65
C HIS A 4 -17.69 15.46 30.83
N PRO A 5 -17.18 15.30 32.07
CA PRO A 5 -17.74 15.94 33.28
C PRO A 5 -17.71 17.48 33.30
N LEU A 6 -17.31 18.11 32.20
CA LEU A 6 -17.14 19.56 32.05
C LEU A 6 -18.10 20.18 31.02
N LEU A 7 -18.93 19.37 30.34
CA LEU A 7 -19.92 19.84 29.38
C LEU A 7 -21.29 19.88 30.04
N LEU A 8 -21.74 21.09 30.37
CA LEU A 8 -23.07 21.33 30.89
C LEU A 8 -23.96 21.88 29.77
N GLN A 9 -25.14 21.28 29.58
CA GLN A 9 -26.16 21.88 28.73
C GLN A 9 -26.61 23.21 29.32
N VAL A 10 -26.79 24.20 28.45
CA VAL A 10 -27.19 25.56 28.85
C VAL A 10 -28.70 25.58 29.12
N ASP A 11 -29.09 26.06 30.29
CA ASP A 11 -30.50 26.19 30.67
C ASP A 11 -31.20 27.34 29.91
N LYS A 12 -32.53 27.29 29.79
CA LYS A 12 -33.33 28.31 29.08
C LYS A 12 -33.04 29.75 29.54
N LYS A 13 -32.85 29.96 30.85
CA LYS A 13 -32.50 31.28 31.42
C LYS A 13 -31.09 31.75 31.04
N GLU A 14 -30.14 30.82 30.95
CA GLU A 14 -28.78 31.13 30.51
C GLU A 14 -28.75 31.44 29.01
N ARG A 15 -29.60 30.76 28.21
CA ARG A 15 -29.78 31.06 26.79
C ARG A 15 -30.31 32.46 26.53
N GLU A 16 -31.33 32.89 27.28
CA GLU A 16 -31.86 34.25 27.23
C GLU A 16 -30.79 35.30 27.60
N PHE A 17 -29.96 35.00 28.62
CA PHE A 17 -28.82 35.84 28.98
C PHE A 17 -27.76 35.93 27.88
N ILE A 18 -27.41 34.80 27.24
CA ILE A 18 -26.44 34.77 26.13
C ILE A 18 -26.97 35.59 24.94
N SER A 19 -28.25 35.43 24.58
CA SER A 19 -28.88 36.23 23.50
C SER A 19 -28.71 37.72 23.79
N SER A 20 -29.04 38.15 25.01
CA SER A 20 -28.92 39.56 25.41
C SER A 20 -27.50 40.12 25.37
N LEU A 21 -26.47 39.27 25.47
CA LEU A 21 -25.06 39.65 25.35
C LEU A 21 -24.54 39.65 23.91
N LEU A 22 -25.16 38.86 23.03
CA LEU A 22 -24.81 38.75 21.61
C LEU A 22 -25.55 39.81 20.75
N ASP A 23 -26.71 40.29 21.19
CA ASP A 23 -27.55 41.33 20.54
C ASP A 23 -26.98 42.77 20.65
N GLY A 24 -25.65 42.90 20.74
CA GLY A 24 -24.95 44.20 20.72
C GLY A 24 -25.00 44.89 19.34
N PRO A 25 -24.56 46.16 19.23
CA PRO A 25 -24.72 47.00 18.03
C PRO A 25 -24.04 46.48 16.76
N ASP A 26 -23.12 45.51 16.87
CA ASP A 26 -22.48 44.80 15.75
C ASP A 26 -23.05 43.37 15.58
N SER A 27 -24.37 43.24 15.51
CA SER A 27 -25.07 41.94 15.53
C SER A 27 -24.70 41.01 14.38
N PHE A 28 -24.22 39.82 14.73
CA PHE A 28 -24.35 38.61 13.93
C PHE A 28 -25.78 38.06 14.10
N SER A 29 -26.42 37.82 12.97
CA SER A 29 -27.76 37.30 12.79
C SER A 29 -27.98 35.89 13.39
N ASN A 30 -29.16 35.73 14.01
CA ASN A 30 -29.90 34.48 14.25
C ASN A 30 -29.27 33.47 15.24
N VAL A 31 -29.41 33.75 16.54
CA VAL A 31 -29.11 32.82 17.66
C VAL A 31 -30.19 31.72 17.78
N ASP A 32 -31.31 31.88 17.09
CA ASP A 32 -32.40 30.90 17.05
C ASP A 32 -31.97 29.65 16.26
N GLY A 33 -31.94 28.51 16.97
CA GLY A 33 -31.56 27.20 16.42
C GLY A 33 -30.14 26.73 16.73
N ILE A 34 -29.25 27.60 17.26
CA ILE A 34 -27.89 27.20 17.66
C ILE A 34 -27.92 26.61 19.08
N GLU A 35 -27.36 25.41 19.25
CA GLU A 35 -27.13 24.82 20.57
C GLU A 35 -25.83 25.36 21.17
N PHE A 36 -25.89 25.75 22.45
CA PHE A 36 -24.75 26.22 23.23
C PHE A 36 -24.42 25.27 24.36
N TYR A 37 -23.13 25.14 24.63
CA TYR A 37 -22.58 24.33 25.69
C TYR A 37 -21.80 25.22 26.66
N LYS A 38 -21.98 24.97 27.96
CA LYS A 38 -21.29 25.68 29.03
C LYS A 38 -20.07 24.88 29.45
N VAL A 39 -18.90 25.50 29.35
CA VAL A 39 -17.60 24.92 29.75
C VAL A 39 -16.80 25.90 30.60
N PRO A 40 -15.89 25.44 31.48
CA PRO A 40 -14.93 26.33 32.12
C PRO A 40 -14.11 27.09 31.08
N PHE A 41 -13.89 28.39 31.28
CA PHE A 41 -13.21 29.21 30.25
C PHE A 41 -11.77 28.73 29.95
N THR A 42 -11.14 28.03 30.90
CA THR A 42 -9.81 27.42 30.76
C THR A 42 -9.74 26.30 29.74
N GLU A 43 -10.87 25.65 29.43
CA GLU A 43 -10.95 24.58 28.43
C GLU A 43 -11.09 25.13 27.00
N ALA A 44 -11.41 26.43 26.85
CA ALA A 44 -11.68 27.06 25.56
C ALA A 44 -10.86 28.33 25.34
N LEU A 45 -9.61 28.36 25.82
CA LEU A 45 -8.75 29.55 25.79
C LEU A 45 -8.55 30.14 24.40
N ASP A 46 -8.52 29.31 23.35
CA ASP A 46 -8.37 29.77 21.97
C ASP A 46 -9.58 30.58 21.47
N LEU A 47 -10.79 30.15 21.83
CA LEU A 47 -12.03 30.84 21.52
C LEU A 47 -12.16 32.13 22.34
N VAL A 48 -11.75 32.10 23.61
CA VAL A 48 -11.72 33.28 24.49
C VAL A 48 -10.72 34.30 23.98
N ARG A 49 -9.50 33.87 23.61
CA ARG A 49 -8.43 34.72 23.08
C ARG A 49 -8.85 35.43 21.80
N SER A 50 -9.57 34.73 20.93
CA SER A 50 -10.09 35.28 19.67
C SER A 50 -11.39 36.07 19.83
N ARG A 51 -11.89 36.24 21.07
CA ARG A 51 -13.13 36.94 21.41
C ARG A 51 -14.36 36.39 20.67
N LYS A 52 -14.36 35.09 20.37
CA LYS A 52 -15.46 34.40 19.67
C LYS A 52 -16.55 33.89 20.60
N VAL A 53 -16.27 33.83 21.90
CA VAL A 53 -17.19 33.28 22.91
C VAL A 53 -17.32 34.23 24.09
N VAL A 54 -18.50 34.21 24.71
CA VAL A 54 -18.80 35.01 25.90
C VAL A 54 -18.24 34.32 27.13
N VAL A 55 -17.55 35.06 27.98
CA VAL A 55 -17.07 34.59 29.29
C VAL A 55 -17.87 35.25 30.40
N HIS A 56 -18.45 34.45 31.29
CA HIS A 56 -19.22 34.94 32.43
C HIS A 56 -19.02 34.01 33.64
N LYS A 57 -18.65 34.60 34.79
CA LYS A 57 -18.47 33.91 36.08
C LYS A 57 -17.56 32.67 36.01
N GLY A 58 -16.47 32.73 35.24
CA GLY A 58 -15.51 31.62 35.09
C GLY A 58 -15.94 30.53 34.10
N PHE A 59 -17.07 30.71 33.42
CA PHE A 59 -17.54 29.83 32.37
C PHE A 59 -17.58 30.57 31.04
N THR A 60 -17.57 29.80 29.96
CA THR A 60 -17.79 30.31 28.62
C THR A 60 -18.84 29.46 27.91
N TYR A 61 -19.54 30.11 26.98
CA TYR A 61 -20.64 29.51 26.23
C TYR A 61 -20.21 29.33 24.79
N VAL A 62 -20.16 28.07 24.35
CA VAL A 62 -19.55 27.67 23.09
C VAL A 62 -20.65 27.11 22.19
N PRO A 63 -20.77 27.57 20.93
CA PRO A 63 -21.64 26.96 19.94
C PRO A 63 -21.26 25.49 19.68
N GLN A 64 -22.23 24.66 19.32
CA GLN A 64 -21.99 23.25 18.99
C GLN A 64 -20.89 23.04 17.94
N ASP A 65 -20.82 23.89 16.93
CA ASP A 65 -19.82 23.79 15.85
C ASP A 65 -18.39 24.01 16.39
N ASP A 66 -18.22 24.93 17.34
CA ASP A 66 -16.93 25.22 17.96
C ASP A 66 -16.57 24.22 19.07
N LEU A 67 -17.54 23.48 19.61
CA LEU A 67 -17.31 22.46 20.64
C LEU A 67 -16.41 21.33 20.13
N VAL A 68 -16.52 20.97 18.85
CA VAL A 68 -15.68 19.94 18.22
C VAL A 68 -14.20 20.30 18.34
N SER A 69 -13.85 21.58 18.20
CA SER A 69 -12.46 22.05 18.31
C SER A 69 -11.88 21.85 19.72
N ILE A 70 -12.69 22.09 20.75
CA ILE A 70 -12.33 21.87 22.16
C ILE A 70 -12.10 20.37 22.40
N LEU A 71 -13.03 19.53 21.97
CA LEU A 71 -12.92 18.07 22.14
C LEU A 71 -11.67 17.51 21.45
N LEU A 72 -11.37 17.97 20.23
CA LEU A 72 -10.16 17.57 19.51
C LEU A 72 -8.88 17.99 20.24
N SER A 73 -8.87 19.19 20.84
CA SER A 73 -7.74 19.69 21.63
C SER A 73 -7.51 18.86 22.90
N VAL A 74 -8.57 18.60 23.66
CA VAL A 74 -8.52 17.77 24.88
C VAL A 74 -8.09 16.35 24.54
N PHE A 75 -8.69 15.74 23.52
CA PHE A 75 -8.34 14.40 23.06
C PHE A 75 -6.87 14.32 22.64
N ARG A 76 -6.38 15.28 21.85
CA ARG A 76 -4.97 15.32 21.42
C ARG A 76 -4.04 15.41 22.61
N THR A 77 -4.36 16.23 23.60
CA THR A 77 -3.57 16.38 24.83
C THR A 77 -3.52 15.08 25.63
N GLN A 78 -4.68 14.46 25.85
CA GLN A 78 -4.77 13.18 26.58
C GLN A 78 -4.04 12.06 25.84
N LEU A 79 -4.20 11.97 24.52
CA LEU A 79 -3.52 10.99 23.68
C LEU A 79 -1.99 11.18 23.73
N SER A 80 -1.50 12.41 23.57
CA SER A 80 -0.06 12.71 23.68
C SER A 80 0.51 12.36 25.06
N HIS A 81 -0.22 12.66 26.13
CA HIS A 81 0.18 12.27 27.48
C HIS A 81 0.22 10.76 27.64
N ALA A 82 -0.83 10.05 27.24
CA ALA A 82 -0.90 8.59 27.30
C ALA A 82 0.23 7.92 26.48
N LEU A 83 0.52 8.41 25.28
CA LEU A 83 1.62 7.92 24.45
C LEU A 83 2.99 8.18 25.10
N THR A 84 3.18 9.32 25.78
CA THR A 84 4.42 9.62 26.50
C THR A 84 4.62 8.68 27.69
N VAL A 85 3.57 8.44 28.47
CA VAL A 85 3.61 7.48 29.60
C VAL A 85 3.88 6.06 29.08
N THR A 86 3.21 5.65 28.01
CA THR A 86 3.40 4.33 27.38
C THR A 86 4.82 4.17 26.85
N SER A 87 5.38 5.16 26.16
CA SER A 87 6.77 5.13 25.66
C SER A 87 7.80 4.99 26.78
N ARG A 88 7.55 5.56 27.97
CA ARG A 88 8.43 5.43 29.14
C ARG A 88 8.31 4.05 29.80
N ALA A 89 7.14 3.44 29.77
CA ALA A 89 6.91 2.09 30.27
C ALA A 89 7.43 1.01 29.29
N LEU A 90 7.59 1.35 28.01
CA LEU A 90 7.96 0.40 26.96
C LEU A 90 9.22 -0.43 27.29
N PRO A 91 10.35 0.14 27.78
CA PRO A 91 11.54 -0.64 28.14
C PRO A 91 11.28 -1.72 29.20
N SER A 92 10.39 -1.47 30.16
CA SER A 92 10.01 -2.48 31.16
C SER A 92 9.13 -3.61 30.59
N MET A 93 8.50 -3.37 29.44
CA MET A 93 7.75 -4.37 28.69
C MET A 93 8.62 -5.13 27.67
N GLU A 94 9.86 -4.67 27.41
CA GLU A 94 10.82 -5.30 26.48
C GLU A 94 11.33 -6.66 27.00
N GLU A 95 11.16 -6.96 28.30
CA GLU A 95 11.44 -8.29 28.85
C GLU A 95 10.57 -9.38 28.18
N ASP A 96 9.39 -9.02 27.66
CA ASP A 96 8.59 -9.89 26.82
C ASP A 96 9.08 -9.82 25.36
N GLY A 97 10.01 -10.72 25.01
CA GLY A 97 10.63 -10.82 23.67
C GLY A 97 9.64 -11.02 22.50
N ARG A 98 8.33 -11.15 22.75
CA ARG A 98 7.28 -11.26 21.72
C ARG A 98 6.74 -9.90 21.28
N LEU A 99 6.77 -8.88 22.13
CA LEU A 99 6.11 -7.58 21.87
C LEU A 99 6.91 -6.71 20.90
N LEU A 100 8.23 -6.61 21.09
CA LEU A 100 9.11 -5.78 20.26
C LEU A 100 9.07 -6.15 18.76
N PRO A 101 9.17 -7.44 18.36
CA PRO A 101 9.03 -7.82 16.95
C PRO A 101 7.65 -7.49 16.35
N MET A 102 6.59 -7.50 17.16
CA MET A 102 5.25 -7.12 16.72
C MET A 102 5.13 -5.62 16.51
N LEU A 103 5.62 -4.80 17.46
CA LEU A 103 5.58 -3.34 17.40
C LEU A 103 6.48 -2.79 16.28
N SER A 104 7.72 -3.26 16.21
CA SER A 104 8.67 -2.89 15.14
C SER A 104 8.20 -3.35 13.76
N GLY A 105 7.47 -4.46 13.71
CA GLY A 105 6.88 -5.00 12.49
C GLY A 105 5.61 -4.28 12.04
N LEU A 106 4.88 -3.58 12.93
CA LEU A 106 3.55 -3.05 12.64
C LEU A 106 3.55 -2.09 11.43
N SER A 107 4.54 -1.21 11.35
CA SER A 107 4.68 -0.24 10.25
C SER A 107 5.20 -0.85 8.95
N LYS A 108 5.84 -2.01 9.03
CA LYS A 108 6.45 -2.72 7.89
C LYS A 108 5.56 -3.85 7.36
N ARG A 109 4.62 -4.33 8.18
CA ARG A 109 3.73 -5.45 7.85
C ARG A 109 2.69 -5.00 6.84
N TYR A 110 2.59 -5.79 5.78
CA TYR A 110 1.47 -5.74 4.87
C TYR A 110 0.26 -6.36 5.55
N LEU A 111 -0.81 -5.57 5.74
CA LEU A 111 -2.07 -6.00 6.35
C LEU A 111 -3.10 -6.46 5.31
N GLY A 112 -2.73 -6.45 4.02
CA GLY A 112 -3.60 -6.83 2.93
C GLY A 112 -3.63 -8.33 2.66
N GLN A 113 -4.28 -8.70 1.56
CA GLN A 113 -4.45 -10.09 1.14
C GLN A 113 -3.14 -10.79 0.80
N ASP A 114 -2.94 -11.98 1.37
CA ASP A 114 -1.85 -12.89 1.03
C ASP A 114 -1.98 -13.42 -0.41
N TYR A 115 -0.89 -13.30 -1.19
CA TYR A 115 -0.78 -13.73 -2.58
C TYR A 115 -0.03 -15.05 -2.75
N SER A 116 0.29 -15.77 -1.66
CA SER A 116 0.94 -17.08 -1.71
C SER A 116 0.06 -18.16 -2.38
N VAL A 117 -1.25 -18.20 -2.08
CA VAL A 117 -2.10 -19.38 -2.39
C VAL A 117 -3.20 -19.11 -3.44
N LYS A 118 -3.34 -17.87 -3.93
CA LYS A 118 -4.51 -17.52 -4.75
C LYS A 118 -4.34 -17.93 -6.21
N LYS A 119 -5.22 -18.83 -6.68
CA LYS A 119 -5.54 -18.96 -8.10
C LYS A 119 -6.31 -17.71 -8.52
N THR A 120 -5.65 -16.79 -9.22
CA THR A 120 -6.31 -15.63 -9.82
C THR A 120 -7.45 -16.14 -10.71
N ASN A 121 -8.66 -15.59 -10.55
CA ASN A 121 -9.81 -15.88 -11.44
C ASN A 121 -9.66 -15.27 -12.85
N VAL A 122 -8.47 -14.75 -13.16
CA VAL A 122 -8.07 -14.33 -14.50
C VAL A 122 -7.72 -15.63 -15.24
N GLY A 123 -8.34 -15.90 -16.39
CA GLY A 123 -8.03 -17.10 -17.18
C GLY A 123 -6.52 -17.28 -17.38
N ALA A 124 -6.07 -18.51 -17.66
CA ALA A 124 -4.66 -18.87 -17.67
C ALA A 124 -3.80 -17.85 -18.44
N ILE A 125 -2.98 -17.09 -17.70
CA ILE A 125 -2.06 -16.12 -18.27
C ILE A 125 -0.94 -16.90 -18.96
N THR A 126 -0.62 -16.52 -20.19
CA THR A 126 0.49 -17.12 -20.96
C THR A 126 1.65 -16.12 -21.13
N ALA A 127 2.83 -16.62 -21.47
CA ALA A 127 4.02 -15.81 -21.72
C ALA A 127 3.77 -14.73 -22.79
N ASP A 128 2.98 -15.06 -23.82
CA ASP A 128 2.69 -14.18 -24.95
C ASP A 128 1.76 -13.01 -24.55
N MET A 129 1.00 -13.15 -23.46
CA MET A 129 0.14 -12.08 -22.93
C MET A 129 0.92 -11.02 -22.13
N ILE A 130 2.10 -11.36 -21.61
CA ILE A 130 2.85 -10.52 -20.65
C ILE A 130 3.22 -9.15 -21.25
N ASP A 131 3.60 -9.10 -22.53
CA ASP A 131 3.93 -7.83 -23.19
C ASP A 131 2.75 -6.86 -23.24
N THR A 132 1.52 -7.38 -23.37
CA THR A 132 0.31 -6.56 -23.36
C THR A 132 -0.10 -6.18 -21.94
N LEU A 133 -0.03 -7.13 -21.01
CA LEU A 133 -0.35 -6.91 -19.60
C LEU A 133 0.61 -5.91 -18.95
N SER A 134 1.89 -5.90 -19.33
CA SER A 134 2.84 -4.94 -18.76
C SER A 134 2.45 -3.49 -19.05
N LYS A 135 1.97 -3.21 -20.26
CA LYS A 135 1.59 -1.85 -20.67
C LYS A 135 0.28 -1.37 -20.06
N LYS A 136 -0.64 -2.29 -19.76
CA LYS A 136 -2.01 -1.97 -19.35
C LYS A 136 -2.26 -2.13 -17.84
N SER A 137 -1.63 -3.13 -17.23
CA SER A 137 -2.07 -3.63 -15.92
C SER A 137 -0.95 -3.75 -14.89
N PHE A 138 0.31 -3.61 -15.29
CA PHE A 138 1.42 -3.68 -14.33
C PHE A 138 1.64 -2.33 -13.64
N PRO A 139 1.96 -2.32 -12.34
CA PRO A 139 2.48 -1.11 -11.69
C PRO A 139 3.85 -0.75 -12.26
N LEU A 140 4.25 0.52 -12.12
CA LEU A 140 5.48 1.05 -12.71
C LEU A 140 6.75 0.26 -12.32
N CYS A 141 6.81 -0.32 -11.11
CA CYS A 141 7.93 -1.18 -10.69
C CYS A 141 8.08 -2.43 -11.57
N MET A 142 6.97 -3.12 -11.87
CA MET A 142 6.99 -4.32 -12.71
C MET A 142 7.11 -3.98 -14.19
N GLN A 143 6.58 -2.82 -14.62
CA GLN A 143 6.84 -2.30 -15.97
C GLN A 143 8.33 -2.05 -16.21
N ASN A 144 9.03 -1.50 -15.21
CA ASN A 144 10.46 -1.24 -15.31
C ASN A 144 11.26 -2.53 -15.49
N ILE A 145 11.01 -3.53 -14.64
CA ILE A 145 11.70 -4.83 -14.73
C ILE A 145 11.38 -5.50 -16.07
N HIS A 146 10.12 -5.49 -16.51
CA HIS A 146 9.74 -6.05 -17.81
C HIS A 146 10.49 -5.39 -18.96
N LEU A 147 10.63 -4.07 -18.95
CA LEU A 147 11.36 -3.37 -20.02
C LEU A 147 12.86 -3.66 -19.99
N SER A 148 13.47 -3.70 -18.80
CA SER A 148 14.87 -4.10 -18.67
C SER A 148 15.10 -5.52 -19.19
N LEU A 149 14.19 -6.46 -18.88
CA LEU A 149 14.22 -7.82 -19.41
C LEU A 149 14.18 -7.84 -20.95
N LYS A 150 13.32 -7.03 -21.58
CA LYS A 150 13.21 -6.94 -23.05
C LYS A 150 14.40 -6.24 -23.71
N GLN A 151 15.08 -5.34 -23.00
CA GLN A 151 16.20 -4.55 -23.53
C GLN A 151 17.54 -5.25 -23.38
N ASN A 152 17.77 -5.81 -22.19
CA ASN A 152 19.06 -6.39 -21.82
C ASN A 152 19.11 -7.90 -22.04
N HIS A 153 17.96 -8.53 -22.29
CA HIS A 153 17.84 -9.98 -22.41
C HIS A 153 18.38 -10.73 -21.18
N HIS A 154 18.40 -10.06 -20.02
CA HIS A 154 18.87 -10.57 -18.74
C HIS A 154 18.27 -9.73 -17.61
N LEU A 155 18.22 -10.30 -16.41
CA LEU A 155 17.89 -9.60 -15.17
C LEU A 155 18.81 -10.08 -14.06
N ARG A 156 19.29 -9.16 -13.22
CA ARG A 156 20.04 -9.45 -11.98
C ARG A 156 19.16 -10.06 -10.90
N HIS A 157 19.79 -10.63 -9.87
CA HIS A 157 19.12 -11.43 -8.83
C HIS A 157 17.86 -10.77 -8.25
N GLY A 158 17.96 -9.54 -7.73
CA GLY A 158 16.82 -8.83 -7.12
C GLY A 158 15.65 -8.61 -8.07
N SER A 159 15.93 -8.37 -9.35
CA SER A 159 14.92 -8.21 -10.40
C SER A 159 14.26 -9.55 -10.76
N ARG A 160 15.04 -10.64 -10.84
CA ARG A 160 14.51 -11.99 -11.07
C ARG A 160 13.54 -12.39 -9.97
N LEU A 161 13.86 -12.10 -8.72
CA LEU A 161 13.03 -12.45 -7.56
C LEU A 161 11.75 -11.62 -7.48
N GLN A 162 11.88 -10.28 -7.50
CA GLN A 162 10.73 -9.37 -7.44
C GLN A 162 9.74 -9.61 -8.59
N TYR A 163 10.24 -9.79 -9.81
CA TYR A 163 9.40 -9.97 -10.99
C TYR A 163 8.88 -11.40 -11.13
N GLY A 164 9.73 -12.41 -10.87
CA GLY A 164 9.34 -13.82 -10.95
C GLY A 164 8.21 -14.15 -9.97
N LEU A 165 8.30 -13.69 -8.72
CA LEU A 165 7.24 -13.89 -7.74
C LEU A 165 5.99 -13.07 -8.07
N PHE A 166 6.13 -11.85 -8.60
CA PHE A 166 4.98 -11.09 -9.09
C PHE A 166 4.24 -11.83 -10.21
N LEU A 167 4.96 -12.35 -11.21
CA LEU A 167 4.39 -13.10 -12.34
C LEU A 167 3.66 -14.36 -11.89
N LYS A 168 4.25 -15.11 -10.95
CA LYS A 168 3.58 -16.21 -10.28
C LYS A 168 2.28 -15.75 -9.61
N GLY A 169 2.34 -14.67 -8.84
CA GLY A 169 1.18 -14.14 -8.10
C GLY A 169 0.06 -13.59 -8.98
N ILE A 170 0.33 -13.18 -10.23
CA ILE A 170 -0.74 -12.82 -11.18
C ILE A 170 -1.37 -14.06 -11.84
N GLY A 171 -0.75 -15.24 -11.70
CA GLY A 171 -1.25 -16.52 -12.19
C GLY A 171 -0.53 -17.07 -13.42
N LEU A 172 0.70 -16.61 -13.72
CA LEU A 172 1.53 -17.22 -14.76
C LEU A 172 1.95 -18.63 -14.27
N PRO A 173 1.63 -19.72 -14.99
CA PRO A 173 2.05 -21.05 -14.57
C PRO A 173 3.56 -21.25 -14.80
N LEU A 174 4.16 -22.18 -14.05
CA LEU A 174 5.60 -22.48 -14.10
C LEU A 174 6.12 -22.70 -15.52
N GLU A 175 5.42 -23.49 -16.33
CA GLU A 175 5.82 -23.79 -17.71
C GLU A 175 5.87 -22.53 -18.59
N GLU A 176 4.91 -21.62 -18.43
CA GLU A 176 4.88 -20.35 -19.16
C GLU A 176 5.93 -19.36 -18.62
N ALA A 177 6.23 -19.41 -17.32
CA ALA A 177 7.33 -18.64 -16.74
C ALA A 177 8.68 -19.10 -17.28
N LEU A 178 8.95 -20.41 -17.31
CA LEU A 178 10.14 -20.99 -17.92
C LEU A 178 10.23 -20.63 -19.40
N LYS A 179 9.13 -20.75 -20.15
CA LYS A 179 9.06 -20.33 -21.56
C LYS A 179 9.42 -18.85 -21.73
N LEU A 180 8.83 -17.97 -20.92
CA LEU A 180 9.07 -16.52 -20.97
C LEU A 180 10.55 -16.19 -20.73
N PHE A 181 11.12 -16.65 -19.61
CA PHE A 181 12.50 -16.34 -19.26
C PHE A 181 13.49 -16.98 -20.20
N ARG A 182 13.26 -18.24 -20.62
CA ARG A 182 14.13 -18.92 -21.59
C ARG A 182 14.15 -18.15 -22.91
N MET A 183 12.98 -17.82 -23.47
CA MET A 183 12.88 -17.10 -24.74
C MET A 183 13.60 -15.76 -24.73
N GLU A 184 13.58 -15.05 -23.61
CA GLU A 184 14.24 -13.74 -23.51
C GLU A 184 15.73 -13.87 -23.18
N PHE A 185 16.11 -14.74 -22.25
CA PHE A 185 17.51 -14.90 -21.84
C PHE A 185 18.35 -15.53 -22.95
N THR A 186 17.80 -16.47 -23.72
CA THR A 186 18.56 -17.13 -24.79
C THR A 186 18.84 -16.24 -26.00
N LYS A 187 18.43 -14.96 -25.96
CA LYS A 187 18.88 -13.94 -26.91
C LYS A 187 20.25 -13.37 -26.52
N GLY A 188 20.62 -13.45 -25.24
CA GLY A 188 21.91 -13.00 -24.70
C GLY A 188 22.82 -14.14 -24.23
N MET A 189 22.31 -15.37 -24.07
CA MET A 189 23.08 -16.55 -23.67
C MET A 189 22.61 -17.82 -24.40
N ASP A 190 23.33 -18.93 -24.26
CA ASP A 190 22.89 -20.22 -24.80
C ASP A 190 21.87 -20.94 -23.89
N VAL A 191 21.18 -21.93 -24.47
CA VAL A 191 20.12 -22.69 -23.78
C VAL A 191 20.66 -23.50 -22.59
N ASP A 192 21.87 -24.08 -22.72
CA ASP A 192 22.44 -24.90 -21.66
C ASP A 192 22.85 -24.04 -20.46
N THR A 193 23.40 -22.85 -20.70
CA THR A 193 23.68 -21.84 -19.68
C THR A 193 22.41 -21.42 -18.97
N PHE A 194 21.31 -21.18 -19.71
CA PHE A 194 20.03 -20.87 -19.12
C PHE A 194 19.53 -21.97 -18.18
N ASP A 195 19.53 -23.22 -18.68
CA ASP A 195 19.03 -24.36 -17.93
C ASP A 195 19.83 -24.62 -16.66
N LYS A 196 21.16 -24.50 -16.73
CA LYS A 196 22.06 -24.71 -15.58
C LYS A 196 21.93 -23.61 -14.53
N LYS A 197 21.88 -22.33 -14.95
CA LYS A 197 21.99 -21.20 -14.03
C LYS A 197 20.64 -20.66 -13.52
N TYR A 198 19.58 -20.73 -14.32
CA TYR A 198 18.34 -19.98 -14.04
C TYR A 198 17.10 -20.86 -13.90
N SER A 199 17.03 -22.00 -14.58
CA SER A 199 15.82 -22.85 -14.53
C SER A 199 15.51 -23.33 -13.11
N TYR A 200 16.54 -23.63 -12.32
CA TYR A 200 16.40 -24.03 -10.92
C TYR A 200 15.75 -22.94 -10.08
N GLY A 201 16.26 -21.70 -10.13
CA GLY A 201 15.71 -20.57 -9.38
C GLY A 201 14.26 -20.26 -9.75
N ILE A 202 13.89 -20.42 -11.02
CA ILE A 202 12.49 -20.26 -11.45
C ILE A 202 11.61 -21.35 -10.82
N ARG A 203 12.02 -22.62 -10.84
CA ARG A 203 11.25 -23.72 -10.20
C ARG A 203 11.17 -23.56 -8.68
N TYR A 204 12.24 -23.05 -8.07
CA TYR A 204 12.31 -22.74 -6.65
C TYR A 204 11.25 -21.72 -6.23
N ASN A 205 11.05 -20.64 -6.99
CA ASN A 205 10.00 -19.65 -6.75
C ASN A 205 8.57 -20.26 -6.73
N TYR A 206 8.34 -21.38 -7.41
CA TYR A 206 7.06 -22.09 -7.48
C TYR A 206 6.98 -23.28 -6.49
N GLY A 207 7.91 -23.38 -5.54
CA GLY A 207 7.94 -24.44 -4.54
C GLY A 207 8.16 -25.85 -5.13
N LYS A 208 8.75 -25.95 -6.32
CA LYS A 208 9.07 -27.24 -6.95
C LYS A 208 10.45 -27.77 -6.61
N GLU A 209 11.28 -26.96 -5.95
CA GLU A 209 12.64 -27.28 -5.52
C GLU A 209 12.86 -26.91 -4.04
N GLY A 210 13.98 -27.32 -3.45
CA GLY A 210 14.37 -26.98 -2.07
C GLY A 210 13.39 -27.52 -1.01
N LYS A 211 13.08 -26.70 0.03
CA LYS A 211 12.10 -27.01 1.08
C LYS A 211 10.64 -27.11 0.59
N LYS A 212 10.40 -26.89 -0.72
CA LYS A 212 9.06 -26.84 -1.35
C LYS A 212 8.15 -25.80 -0.71
N THR A 213 8.73 -24.68 -0.27
CA THR A 213 8.01 -23.54 0.27
C THR A 213 7.45 -22.71 -0.88
N ASP A 214 6.16 -22.37 -0.81
CA ASP A 214 5.48 -21.58 -1.82
C ASP A 214 5.68 -20.08 -1.56
N TYR A 215 6.79 -19.52 -2.07
CA TYR A 215 7.23 -18.15 -1.72
C TYR A 215 6.24 -17.06 -2.09
N THR A 216 5.98 -16.18 -1.14
CA THR A 216 5.00 -15.10 -1.26
C THR A 216 5.52 -13.96 -2.14
N PRO A 217 4.71 -13.45 -3.10
CA PRO A 217 5.03 -12.23 -3.84
C PRO A 217 5.34 -11.04 -2.92
N PHE A 218 6.22 -10.14 -3.39
CA PHE A 218 6.67 -9.02 -2.56
C PHE A 218 5.62 -7.92 -2.47
N GLY A 219 5.23 -7.56 -1.24
CA GLY A 219 4.44 -6.36 -0.96
C GLY A 219 5.22 -5.07 -1.18
N CYS A 220 4.50 -3.95 -1.37
CA CYS A 220 5.13 -2.65 -1.65
C CYS A 220 6.11 -2.23 -0.55
N MET A 221 5.79 -2.45 0.73
CA MET A 221 6.69 -2.09 1.83
C MET A 221 8.03 -2.83 1.76
N LYS A 222 8.02 -4.13 1.41
CA LYS A 222 9.25 -4.91 1.20
C LYS A 222 10.07 -4.32 0.05
N ILE A 223 9.42 -4.03 -1.08
CA ILE A 223 10.07 -3.44 -2.27
C ILE A 223 10.62 -2.03 -2.01
N ILE A 224 9.99 -1.26 -1.12
CA ILE A 224 10.39 0.12 -0.81
C ILE A 224 11.51 0.17 0.23
N MET A 225 11.48 -0.72 1.23
CA MET A 225 12.34 -0.61 2.41
C MET A 225 13.53 -1.57 2.37
N ASN A 226 13.48 -2.64 1.58
CA ASN A 226 14.48 -3.70 1.59
C ASN A 226 15.19 -3.78 0.22
N ASN A 227 16.46 -4.18 0.24
CA ASN A 227 17.33 -4.35 -0.94
C ASN A 227 17.22 -3.19 -1.97
N PRO A 228 17.69 -1.97 -1.64
CA PRO A 228 17.66 -0.85 -2.57
C PRO A 228 18.47 -1.17 -3.83
N PRO A 229 17.96 -0.83 -5.04
CA PRO A 229 18.64 -1.16 -6.30
C PRO A 229 19.96 -0.41 -6.46
N ALA A 230 20.98 -1.10 -6.96
CA ALA A 230 22.27 -0.53 -7.34
C ALA A 230 22.31 -0.20 -8.86
N VAL A 231 23.44 0.32 -9.31
CA VAL A 231 23.65 0.61 -10.75
C VAL A 231 23.57 -0.68 -11.55
N GLY A 232 22.68 -0.69 -12.55
CA GLY A 232 22.40 -1.87 -13.39
C GLY A 232 21.21 -2.72 -12.91
N ASP A 233 20.68 -2.45 -11.72
CA ASP A 233 19.48 -3.13 -11.23
C ASP A 233 18.18 -2.47 -11.74
N ALA A 234 17.16 -3.29 -11.97
CA ALA A 234 15.85 -2.83 -12.41
C ALA A 234 14.75 -2.99 -11.34
N HIS A 235 15.06 -3.59 -10.18
CA HIS A 235 14.10 -3.85 -9.11
C HIS A 235 13.85 -2.61 -8.23
N GLY A 236 12.99 -2.78 -7.23
CA GLY A 236 12.59 -1.71 -6.32
C GLY A 236 11.36 -0.94 -6.78
N CYS A 237 11.07 0.15 -6.07
CA CYS A 237 9.93 1.03 -6.32
C CYS A 237 10.38 2.31 -7.06
N PRO A 238 9.91 2.57 -8.29
CA PRO A 238 10.24 3.80 -9.03
C PRO A 238 9.93 5.09 -8.28
N PHE A 239 8.84 5.12 -7.49
CA PHE A 239 8.46 6.29 -6.69
C PHE A 239 9.39 6.53 -5.48
N ARG A 240 10.32 5.62 -5.20
CA ARG A 240 11.30 5.74 -4.12
C ARG A 240 12.73 5.82 -4.64
N HIS A 241 13.07 5.00 -5.62
CA HIS A 241 14.45 4.72 -6.00
C HIS A 241 14.89 5.40 -7.29
N PHE A 242 13.97 5.89 -8.13
CA PHE A 242 14.37 6.66 -9.31
C PHE A 242 14.74 8.08 -8.93
N ASP A 243 15.66 8.68 -9.68
CA ASP A 243 15.87 10.11 -9.61
C ASP A 243 14.60 10.87 -10.06
N THR A 244 14.42 12.07 -9.52
CA THR A 244 13.17 12.81 -9.67
C THR A 244 12.88 13.23 -11.11
N GLU A 245 13.92 13.54 -11.90
CA GLU A 245 13.76 14.00 -13.27
C GLU A 245 13.45 12.83 -14.21
N PHE A 246 14.17 11.72 -14.08
CA PHE A 246 13.89 10.49 -14.80
C PHE A 246 12.49 9.96 -14.48
N LEU A 247 12.09 9.94 -13.19
CA LEU A 247 10.74 9.54 -12.80
C LEU A 247 9.69 10.45 -13.45
N LYS A 248 9.90 11.77 -13.45
CA LYS A 248 8.97 12.72 -14.07
C LYS A 248 8.84 12.49 -15.57
N GLN A 249 9.95 12.28 -16.28
CA GLN A 249 9.96 11.96 -17.70
C GLN A 249 9.23 10.63 -17.97
N ARG A 250 9.49 9.62 -17.13
CA ARG A 250 8.89 8.30 -17.20
C ARG A 250 7.38 8.30 -16.97
N ILE A 251 6.88 9.10 -16.03
CA ILE A 251 5.44 9.26 -15.79
C ILE A 251 4.80 10.01 -16.97
N SER A 252 5.47 11.07 -17.46
CA SER A 252 4.95 11.90 -18.56
C SER A 252 4.75 11.13 -19.86
N SER A 253 5.54 10.07 -20.11
CA SER A 253 5.38 9.24 -21.31
C SER A 253 4.11 8.37 -21.30
N ASN A 254 3.45 8.21 -20.15
CA ASN A 254 2.22 7.43 -20.00
C ASN A 254 0.93 8.23 -20.26
N LYS A 255 1.02 9.33 -21.03
CA LYS A 255 -0.12 10.19 -21.41
C LYS A 255 -0.89 10.79 -20.23
N ILE A 256 -0.21 10.99 -19.10
CA ILE A 256 -0.77 11.61 -17.91
C ILE A 256 -0.77 13.14 -18.06
N PRO A 257 -1.85 13.86 -17.71
CA PRO A 257 -1.89 15.32 -17.74
C PRO A 257 -0.80 15.94 -16.84
N LYS A 258 -0.27 17.11 -17.22
CA LYS A 258 0.82 17.79 -16.50
C LYS A 258 0.52 17.99 -15.00
N GLU A 259 -0.70 18.42 -14.68
CA GLU A 259 -1.17 18.59 -13.30
C GLU A 259 -1.19 17.28 -12.50
N GLY A 260 -1.58 16.18 -13.15
CA GLY A 260 -1.50 14.85 -12.55
C GLY A 260 -0.06 14.41 -12.27
N VAL A 261 0.87 14.71 -13.18
CA VAL A 261 2.30 14.46 -12.97
C VAL A 261 2.82 15.23 -11.76
N GLU A 262 2.48 16.52 -11.63
CA GLU A 262 2.88 17.34 -10.48
C GLU A 262 2.34 16.79 -9.15
N THR A 263 1.10 16.32 -9.16
CA THR A 263 0.46 15.71 -8.00
C THR A 263 1.14 14.40 -7.58
N ILE A 264 1.45 13.51 -8.53
CA ILE A 264 2.22 12.29 -8.26
C ILE A 264 3.59 12.66 -7.68
N MET A 265 4.29 13.63 -8.28
CA MET A 265 5.61 14.06 -7.82
C MET A 265 5.57 14.71 -6.43
N LYS A 266 4.47 15.38 -6.05
CA LYS A 266 4.27 15.90 -4.69
C LYS A 266 4.24 14.76 -3.67
N TYR A 267 3.48 13.69 -3.92
CA TYR A 267 3.44 12.53 -3.04
C TYR A 267 4.77 11.80 -2.97
N THR A 268 5.46 11.62 -4.10
CA THR A 268 6.80 11.04 -4.17
C THR A 268 7.79 11.81 -3.30
N LYS A 269 7.83 13.15 -3.41
CA LYS A 269 8.72 14.00 -2.60
C LYS A 269 8.38 13.97 -1.10
N GLY A 270 7.11 13.76 -0.75
CA GLY A 270 6.67 13.55 0.63
C GLY A 270 6.97 12.15 1.19
N GLY A 271 7.58 11.25 0.39
CA GLY A 271 7.85 9.86 0.77
C GLY A 271 6.63 8.94 0.72
N HIS A 272 5.46 9.43 0.27
CA HIS A 272 4.21 8.69 0.17
C HIS A 272 4.15 7.85 -1.12
N CYS A 273 5.08 6.90 -1.24
CA CYS A 273 5.31 6.13 -2.47
C CYS A 273 4.08 5.32 -2.94
N GLN A 274 3.35 4.71 -2.01
CA GLN A 274 2.13 3.95 -2.30
C GLN A 274 0.99 4.87 -2.78
N VAL A 275 0.87 6.06 -2.20
CA VAL A 275 -0.12 7.08 -2.61
C VAL A 275 0.22 7.60 -4.01
N ALA A 276 1.50 7.84 -4.30
CA ALA A 276 1.96 8.19 -5.64
C ALA A 276 1.63 7.10 -6.67
N CYS A 277 1.80 5.82 -6.30
CA CYS A 277 1.43 4.67 -7.13
C CYS A 277 -0.08 4.57 -7.36
N ALA A 278 -0.89 4.81 -6.33
CA ALA A 278 -2.35 4.88 -6.44
C ALA A 278 -2.80 6.01 -7.36
N LYS A 279 -2.24 7.22 -7.21
CA LYS A 279 -2.55 8.35 -8.10
C LYS A 279 -2.13 8.08 -9.54
N TYR A 280 -0.99 7.43 -9.74
CA TYR A 280 -0.57 6.96 -11.06
C TYR A 280 -1.56 5.96 -11.67
N PHE A 281 -2.08 5.02 -10.89
CA PHE A 281 -3.12 4.10 -11.35
C PHE A 281 -4.37 4.85 -11.79
N GLU A 282 -4.90 5.75 -10.96
CA GLU A 282 -6.13 6.50 -11.26
C GLU A 282 -6.02 7.21 -12.61
N LEU A 283 -4.92 7.94 -12.79
CA LEU A 283 -4.67 8.73 -13.99
C LEU A 283 -4.46 7.87 -15.24
N THR A 284 -3.80 6.71 -15.11
CA THR A 284 -3.59 5.79 -16.24
C THR A 284 -4.83 4.98 -16.61
N HIS A 285 -5.77 4.81 -15.68
CA HIS A 285 -7.04 4.12 -15.91
C HIS A 285 -8.21 5.06 -16.21
N GLY A 286 -7.97 6.38 -16.25
CA GLY A 286 -9.00 7.38 -16.54
C GLY A 286 -10.04 7.54 -15.43
N ILE A 287 -9.69 7.22 -14.17
CA ILE A 287 -10.54 7.45 -13.01
C ILE A 287 -10.44 8.93 -12.66
N SER A 288 -11.57 9.64 -12.69
CA SER A 288 -11.67 11.04 -12.29
C SER A 288 -11.95 11.18 -10.79
N ASP A 289 -11.40 12.21 -10.16
CA ASP A 289 -11.57 12.53 -8.71
C ASP A 289 -13.04 12.68 -8.26
N SER A 290 -14.00 12.81 -9.19
CA SER A 290 -15.42 13.04 -8.89
C SER A 290 -16.28 11.78 -8.72
N SER A 291 -15.79 10.58 -9.03
CA SER A 291 -16.62 9.36 -9.10
C SER A 291 -16.27 8.28 -8.08
N SER A 292 -15.33 8.51 -7.17
CA SER A 292 -14.95 7.52 -6.16
C SER A 292 -14.47 8.21 -4.88
N GLU A 293 -15.37 8.38 -3.91
CA GLU A 293 -15.04 8.82 -2.53
C GLU A 293 -14.20 7.79 -1.76
N VAL A 294 -13.76 6.71 -2.41
CA VAL A 294 -12.88 5.70 -1.83
C VAL A 294 -11.48 5.94 -2.38
N GLU A 295 -10.62 6.58 -1.57
CA GLU A 295 -9.17 6.65 -1.84
C GLU A 295 -8.66 5.23 -2.12
N MET A 296 -8.14 5.02 -3.33
CA MET A 296 -7.72 3.70 -3.72
C MET A 296 -6.42 3.34 -3.00
N PHE A 297 -6.51 2.35 -2.13
CA PHE A 297 -5.39 1.96 -1.29
C PHE A 297 -4.60 0.81 -1.92
N ILE A 298 -3.42 1.12 -2.47
CA ILE A 298 -2.52 0.14 -3.08
C ILE A 298 -1.38 -0.19 -2.13
N GLN A 299 -1.32 -1.45 -1.69
CA GLN A 299 -0.26 -1.95 -0.81
C GLN A 299 0.58 -3.07 -1.42
N HIS A 300 0.17 -3.61 -2.57
CA HIS A 300 0.83 -4.75 -3.21
C HIS A 300 0.83 -4.64 -4.75
N PRO A 301 1.92 -4.99 -5.46
CA PRO A 301 1.94 -5.01 -6.92
C PRO A 301 0.86 -5.92 -7.55
N ASN A 302 0.68 -7.14 -7.02
CA ASN A 302 -0.41 -8.03 -7.44
C ASN A 302 -1.81 -7.44 -7.19
N GLN A 303 -2.00 -6.65 -6.13
CA GLN A 303 -3.26 -5.93 -5.90
C GLN A 303 -3.52 -4.90 -6.99
N TYR A 304 -2.50 -4.10 -7.35
CA TYR A 304 -2.57 -3.17 -8.47
C TYR A 304 -3.02 -3.91 -9.73
N PHE A 305 -2.38 -5.03 -10.04
CA PHE A 305 -2.72 -5.84 -11.21
C PHE A 305 -4.17 -6.34 -11.19
N GLU A 306 -4.62 -6.93 -10.07
CA GLU A 306 -6.00 -7.41 -9.95
C GLU A 306 -7.02 -6.29 -10.12
N GLN A 307 -6.79 -5.12 -9.51
CA GLN A 307 -7.66 -3.97 -9.63
C GLN A 307 -7.72 -3.45 -11.07
N SER A 308 -6.57 -3.36 -11.73
CA SER A 308 -6.50 -2.99 -13.15
C SER A 308 -7.30 -3.96 -14.02
N GLN A 309 -7.09 -5.27 -13.83
CA GLN A 309 -7.81 -6.30 -14.59
C GLN A 309 -9.32 -6.26 -14.36
N LYS A 310 -9.77 -5.96 -13.14
CA LYS A 310 -11.19 -5.78 -12.80
C LYS A 310 -11.80 -4.58 -13.50
N LEU A 311 -11.06 -3.48 -13.63
CA LEU A 311 -11.55 -2.29 -14.33
C LEU A 311 -11.60 -2.50 -15.85
N LEU A 312 -10.55 -3.07 -16.43
CA LEU A 312 -10.43 -3.22 -17.88
C LEU A 312 -11.34 -4.32 -18.45
N ASN A 313 -11.54 -5.42 -17.71
CA ASN A 313 -12.29 -6.58 -18.19
C ASN A 313 -13.61 -6.81 -17.44
N GLY A 314 -13.97 -5.93 -16.50
CA GLY A 314 -15.10 -6.09 -15.59
C GLY A 314 -14.87 -7.20 -14.54
N PRO A 315 -15.83 -7.44 -13.62
CA PRO A 315 -15.84 -8.64 -12.80
C PRO A 315 -16.15 -9.86 -13.68
N GLY A 316 -15.11 -10.38 -14.35
CA GLY A 316 -15.15 -11.61 -15.13
C GLY A 316 -15.87 -11.51 -16.48
N LYS A 317 -15.15 -11.06 -17.52
CA LYS A 317 -15.40 -11.53 -18.89
C LYS A 317 -14.19 -12.30 -19.39
N THR A 318 -14.34 -13.61 -19.42
CA THR A 318 -13.45 -14.54 -20.14
C THR A 318 -13.37 -14.15 -21.61
N PRO A 319 -12.20 -14.17 -22.26
CA PRO A 319 -12.15 -14.22 -23.72
C PRO A 319 -12.83 -15.51 -24.18
N THR A 320 -13.92 -15.35 -24.92
CA THR A 320 -14.66 -16.44 -25.57
C THR A 320 -13.78 -17.16 -26.58
N SER A 321 -13.58 -18.46 -26.37
CA SER A 321 -13.14 -19.43 -27.39
C SER A 321 -13.72 -20.82 -27.02
N PRO A 322 -13.95 -21.74 -27.99
CA PRO A 322 -15.23 -22.41 -28.14
C PRO A 322 -15.33 -23.72 -27.36
N ARG A 323 -16.56 -24.00 -26.92
CA ARG A 323 -17.19 -25.31 -26.69
C ARG A 323 -16.26 -26.48 -26.31
N GLY A 324 -16.34 -26.83 -25.03
CA GLY A 324 -16.89 -28.14 -24.67
C GLY A 324 -15.97 -29.03 -23.86
N VAL A 325 -16.04 -28.93 -22.52
CA VAL A 325 -15.86 -30.09 -21.63
C VAL A 325 -16.79 -29.89 -20.42
N LYS A 326 -17.62 -30.90 -20.14
CA LYS A 326 -18.59 -30.94 -19.02
C LYS A 326 -17.84 -31.09 -17.69
N ILE A 327 -18.21 -30.26 -16.70
CA ILE A 327 -17.77 -30.41 -15.30
C ILE A 327 -18.87 -31.12 -14.52
N LEU A 328 -18.53 -32.26 -13.92
CA LEU A 328 -19.35 -32.95 -12.91
C LEU A 328 -19.22 -32.20 -11.58
N SER A 329 -20.37 -31.90 -10.98
CA SER A 329 -20.49 -31.24 -9.68
C SER A 329 -20.18 -32.20 -8.54
N ALA A 330 -19.29 -31.80 -7.63
CA ALA A 330 -19.25 -32.33 -6.28
C ALA A 330 -19.29 -31.15 -5.30
N SER A 331 -20.40 -31.07 -4.55
CA SER A 331 -20.63 -30.15 -3.44
C SER A 331 -19.64 -30.40 -2.31
N GLN A 332 -19.04 -29.34 -1.77
CA GLN A 332 -18.48 -29.40 -0.41
C GLN A 332 -18.82 -28.15 0.39
N THR A 333 -19.35 -28.48 1.57
CA THR A 333 -19.66 -27.70 2.76
C THR A 333 -18.45 -26.95 3.30
N VAL A 334 -18.67 -25.71 3.71
CA VAL A 334 -17.67 -24.84 4.34
C VAL A 334 -17.59 -25.20 5.83
N ALA A 335 -16.43 -25.70 6.27
CA ALA A 335 -16.08 -25.79 7.68
C ALA A 335 -14.97 -24.77 7.96
N SER A 336 -15.22 -23.93 8.96
CA SER A 336 -14.31 -22.91 9.48
C SER A 336 -13.12 -23.56 10.20
N ALA A 337 -11.91 -23.32 9.72
CA ALA A 337 -10.68 -23.66 10.43
C ALA A 337 -9.91 -22.38 10.79
N ALA A 338 -9.52 -22.29 12.06
CA ALA A 338 -8.75 -21.21 12.65
C ALA A 338 -7.36 -21.12 11.98
N THR A 339 -6.98 -19.91 11.60
CA THR A 339 -5.68 -19.64 10.96
C THR A 339 -4.59 -19.56 12.03
N GLU A 340 -3.73 -20.57 12.10
CA GLU A 340 -2.43 -20.46 12.78
C GLU A 340 -1.53 -19.49 12.01
N VAL A 341 -1.01 -18.49 12.72
CA VAL A 341 -0.12 -17.46 12.19
C VAL A 341 1.31 -18.01 12.16
N LYS A 342 1.79 -18.40 10.97
CA LYS A 342 3.20 -18.70 10.74
C LYS A 342 3.98 -17.39 10.58
N GLN A 343 4.96 -17.17 11.46
CA GLN A 343 5.99 -16.14 11.25
C GLN A 343 6.89 -16.60 10.10
N GLU A 344 6.92 -15.85 9.00
CA GLU A 344 7.96 -16.03 7.97
C GLU A 344 9.26 -15.36 8.44
N PRO A 345 10.42 -16.05 8.36
CA PRO A 345 11.70 -15.47 8.73
C PRO A 345 12.07 -14.30 7.80
N MET A 346 12.71 -13.29 8.40
CA MET A 346 13.12 -12.06 7.74
C MET A 346 14.47 -12.29 7.02
N GLU A 347 14.41 -12.28 5.69
CA GLU A 347 15.49 -12.09 4.70
C GLU A 347 16.68 -13.06 4.65
N GLU A 348 17.21 -13.60 5.74
CA GLU A 348 18.44 -14.41 5.68
C GLU A 348 18.27 -15.82 5.08
N ASP A 349 17.03 -16.33 4.97
CA ASP A 349 16.79 -17.70 4.52
C ASP A 349 16.58 -17.84 2.99
N LEU A 350 16.27 -16.78 2.24
CA LEU A 350 15.99 -16.93 0.81
C LEU A 350 17.26 -17.18 -0.01
N ASP A 351 18.31 -16.41 0.28
CA ASP A 351 19.60 -16.54 -0.41
C ASP A 351 20.38 -17.76 0.13
N ALA A 352 20.29 -18.03 1.43
CA ALA A 352 20.94 -19.18 2.06
C ALA A 352 20.33 -20.54 1.65
N ASP A 353 19.01 -20.62 1.41
CA ASP A 353 18.31 -21.85 1.04
C ASP A 353 18.41 -22.19 -0.46
N MET A 354 18.89 -21.26 -1.30
CA MET A 354 19.29 -21.53 -2.69
C MET A 354 20.65 -22.23 -2.81
N GLY A 355 21.43 -22.34 -1.72
CA GLY A 355 22.71 -23.07 -1.69
C GLY A 355 23.83 -22.48 -2.55
N LEU A 356 23.68 -21.23 -2.99
CA LEU A 356 24.71 -20.46 -3.71
C LEU A 356 25.10 -19.27 -2.84
N THR A 357 26.39 -19.03 -2.66
CA THR A 357 26.86 -17.87 -1.90
C THR A 357 26.52 -16.57 -2.63
N GLN A 358 26.38 -15.46 -1.90
CA GLN A 358 26.20 -14.12 -2.47
C GLN A 358 27.29 -13.84 -3.53
N GLU A 359 28.53 -14.27 -3.27
CA GLU A 359 29.68 -14.16 -4.20
C GLU A 359 29.50 -15.04 -5.46
N GLU A 360 28.91 -16.23 -5.35
CA GLU A 360 28.58 -17.07 -6.50
C GLU A 360 27.45 -16.45 -7.34
N LEU A 361 26.46 -15.81 -6.72
CA LEU A 361 25.39 -15.11 -7.45
C LEU A 361 25.88 -13.83 -8.15
N GLU A 362 26.78 -13.08 -7.50
CA GLU A 362 27.38 -11.86 -8.05
C GLU A 362 28.38 -12.17 -9.17
N SER A 363 29.20 -13.22 -9.05
CA SER A 363 30.12 -13.66 -10.11
C SER A 363 29.39 -14.22 -11.35
N LEU A 364 28.15 -14.71 -11.20
CA LEU A 364 27.31 -15.09 -12.35
C LEU A 364 26.79 -13.87 -13.12
N ASP A 365 26.61 -12.72 -12.46
CA ASP A 365 26.15 -11.47 -13.06
C ASP A 365 27.33 -10.68 -13.72
N GLU A 366 28.60 -10.95 -13.36
CA GLU A 366 29.79 -10.35 -13.99
C GLU A 366 30.14 -10.92 -15.38
N ILE A 367 29.71 -12.15 -15.71
CA ILE A 367 30.08 -12.82 -16.98
C ILE A 367 29.26 -12.31 -18.18
N VAL A 368 28.20 -11.53 -17.95
CA VAL A 368 27.23 -11.09 -18.98
C VAL A 368 27.13 -9.55 -19.08
N SER A 369 27.95 -8.81 -18.31
CA SER A 369 28.14 -7.36 -18.49
C SER A 369 29.24 -7.09 -19.51
#